data_AF-A0A3D9E2M2-F1
#
_entry.id   AF-A0A3D9E2M2-F1
#
_cell.length_a   1.000
_cell.length_b   1.000
_cell.length_c   1.000
_cell.angle_alpha   90.00
_cell.angle_beta   90.00
_cell.angle_gamma   90.00
#
_symmetry.space_group_name_H-M   'P 1'
#
loop_
_entity.id
_entity.type
_entity.pdbx_description
1 polymer ?
#
loop_
_entity_poly.entity_id
_entity_poly.type
_entity_poly.pdbx_seq_one_letter_code
_entity_poly.pdbx_strand_id
1 'polypeptide(L)'
;MAERKYELYQPFLQTLGDMLTPFRNDAATERLEDVMADFSSFVAIWGSDEAVETFYRFRVASASSPPTLITMRLMADFLIAVRRDIAWPATEITGLHVIGMRINDLPEHPEMKRALEQPLAELCRAEGWTPPFDL
;
A
#
# COMPACT_ATOMS: atom_id res chain seq x y z
N MET A 1 -20.19 10.14 6.89
CA MET A 1 -19.23 10.53 5.82
C MET A 1 -18.12 9.50 5.67
N ALA A 2 -17.43 9.12 6.76
CA ALA A 2 -16.42 8.05 6.75
C ALA A 2 -16.94 6.71 6.20
N GLU A 3 -18.15 6.31 6.57
CA GLU A 3 -18.79 5.05 6.14
C GLU A 3 -19.00 4.99 4.62
N ARG A 4 -19.52 6.06 4.01
CA ARG A 4 -19.70 6.15 2.54
C ARG A 4 -18.38 6.21 1.77
N LYS A 5 -17.33 6.83 2.34
CA LYS A 5 -15.98 6.76 1.76
C LYS A 5 -15.43 5.34 1.86
N TYR A 6 -15.58 4.69 3.02
CA TYR A 6 -15.11 3.31 3.23
C TYR A 6 -15.71 2.34 2.22
N GLU A 7 -17.01 2.42 1.93
CA GLU A 7 -17.67 1.59 0.91
C GLU A 7 -16.97 1.64 -0.47
N LEU A 8 -16.39 2.80 -0.82
CA LEU A 8 -15.71 3.01 -2.10
C LEU A 8 -14.26 2.49 -2.08
N TYR A 9 -13.58 2.58 -0.93
CA TYR A 9 -12.26 1.97 -0.74
C TYR A 9 -12.32 0.44 -0.54
N GLN A 10 -13.45 -0.08 -0.06
CA GLN A 10 -13.58 -1.44 0.44
C GLN A 10 -13.18 -2.53 -0.56
N PRO A 11 -13.63 -2.53 -1.83
CA PRO A 11 -13.25 -3.57 -2.78
C PRO A 11 -11.73 -3.66 -2.98
N PHE A 12 -11.08 -2.50 -3.04
CA PHE A 12 -9.63 -2.38 -3.15
C PHE A 12 -8.90 -2.89 -1.91
N LEU A 13 -9.30 -2.40 -0.73
CA LEU A 13 -8.68 -2.78 0.54
C LEU A 13 -8.85 -4.27 0.86
N GLN A 14 -10.00 -4.86 0.51
CA GLN A 14 -10.23 -6.29 0.67
C GLN A 14 -9.35 -7.11 -0.26
N THR A 15 -9.23 -6.71 -1.53
CA THR A 15 -8.37 -7.41 -2.50
C THR A 15 -6.89 -7.35 -2.09
N LEU A 16 -6.40 -6.19 -1.65
CA LEU A 16 -5.04 -6.08 -1.08
C LEU A 16 -4.86 -6.93 0.18
N GLY A 17 -5.85 -6.94 1.08
CA GLY A 17 -5.80 -7.76 2.28
C GLY A 17 -5.73 -9.27 1.97
N ASP A 18 -6.47 -9.71 0.94
CA ASP A 18 -6.49 -11.10 0.50
C ASP A 18 -5.16 -11.52 -0.15
N MET A 19 -4.49 -10.61 -0.88
CA MET A 19 -3.13 -10.87 -1.40
C MET A 19 -2.10 -11.16 -0.31
N LEU A 20 -2.27 -10.55 0.86
CA LEU A 20 -1.38 -10.73 2.02
C LEU A 20 -1.83 -11.88 2.93
N THR A 21 -2.92 -12.58 2.59
CA THR A 21 -3.46 -13.67 3.39
C THR A 21 -3.09 -15.01 2.74
N PRO A 22 -2.38 -15.92 3.45
CA PRO A 22 -2.12 -17.27 2.95
C PRO A 22 -3.41 -17.94 2.48
N PHE A 23 -3.33 -18.71 1.38
CA PHE A 23 -4.46 -19.44 0.76
C PHE A 23 -5.55 -18.58 0.08
N ARG A 24 -5.45 -17.25 0.09
CA ARG A 24 -6.37 -16.33 -0.62
C ARG A 24 -5.69 -15.54 -1.73
N ASN A 25 -4.38 -15.72 -1.90
CA ASN A 25 -3.52 -14.97 -2.82
C ASN A 25 -3.91 -15.17 -4.29
N ASP A 26 -4.10 -16.42 -4.75
CA ASP A 26 -4.29 -16.71 -6.18
C ASP A 26 -5.55 -16.01 -6.76
N ALA A 27 -6.69 -16.16 -6.08
CA ALA A 27 -7.94 -15.50 -6.46
C ALA A 27 -7.92 -13.97 -6.24
N ALA A 28 -7.05 -13.46 -5.38
CA ALA A 28 -6.86 -12.02 -5.20
C ALA A 28 -6.02 -11.43 -6.35
N THR A 29 -4.98 -12.15 -6.78
CA THR A 29 -4.12 -11.77 -7.90
C THR A 29 -4.91 -11.67 -9.20
N GLU A 30 -5.82 -12.61 -9.49
CA GLU A 30 -6.66 -12.58 -10.69
C GLU A 30 -7.56 -11.33 -10.77
N ARG A 31 -8.04 -10.83 -9.62
CA ARG A 31 -8.94 -9.67 -9.52
C ARG A 31 -8.20 -8.34 -9.42
N LEU A 32 -6.88 -8.35 -9.22
CA LEU A 32 -6.13 -7.17 -8.82
C LEU A 32 -6.16 -6.07 -9.88
N GLU A 33 -6.00 -6.40 -11.16
CA GLU A 33 -6.00 -5.41 -12.24
C GLU A 33 -7.35 -4.71 -12.39
N ASP A 34 -8.46 -5.46 -12.40
CA ASP A 34 -9.80 -4.90 -12.49
C ASP A 34 -10.10 -3.97 -11.30
N VAL A 35 -9.78 -4.42 -10.09
CA VAL A 35 -9.97 -3.64 -8.87
C VAL A 35 -9.06 -2.41 -8.83
N MET A 36 -7.83 -2.50 -9.34
CA MET A 36 -6.92 -1.36 -9.49
C MET A 36 -7.48 -0.32 -10.48
N ALA A 37 -8.05 -0.75 -11.60
CA ALA A 37 -8.59 0.14 -12.62
C ALA A 37 -9.80 0.94 -12.09
N ASP A 38 -10.74 0.26 -11.43
CA ASP A 38 -11.91 0.91 -10.81
C ASP A 38 -11.48 1.88 -9.71
N PHE A 39 -10.55 1.46 -8.86
CA PHE A 39 -10.06 2.28 -7.75
C PHE A 39 -9.31 3.52 -8.24
N SER A 40 -8.57 3.44 -9.35
CA SER A 40 -7.84 4.57 -9.95
C SER A 40 -8.76 5.74 -10.28
N SER A 41 -9.91 5.47 -10.88
CA SER A 41 -10.90 6.50 -11.22
C SER A 41 -11.51 7.14 -9.97
N PHE A 42 -11.79 6.32 -8.96
CA PHE A 42 -12.36 6.79 -7.71
C PHE A 42 -11.39 7.68 -6.93
N VAL A 43 -10.17 7.20 -6.66
CA VAL A 43 -9.22 7.91 -5.79
C VAL A 43 -8.81 9.23 -6.40
N ALA A 44 -8.68 9.32 -7.73
CA ALA A 44 -8.37 10.56 -8.43
C ALA A 44 -9.43 11.67 -8.25
N ILE A 45 -10.69 11.31 -8.01
CA ILE A 45 -11.79 12.27 -7.86
C ILE A 45 -12.07 12.57 -6.38
N TRP A 46 -11.99 11.55 -5.52
CA TRP A 46 -12.54 11.61 -4.15
C TRP A 46 -11.49 11.41 -3.04
N GLY A 47 -10.28 10.96 -3.39
CA GLY A 47 -9.20 10.79 -2.44
C GLY A 47 -8.62 12.13 -1.97
N SER A 48 -8.03 12.14 -0.78
CA SER A 48 -7.16 13.25 -0.36
C SER A 48 -5.90 13.30 -1.23
N ASP A 49 -5.23 14.46 -1.25
CA ASP A 49 -3.96 14.62 -1.96
C ASP A 49 -2.94 13.52 -1.58
N GLU A 50 -2.84 13.20 -0.29
CA GLU A 50 -1.95 12.14 0.21
C GLU A 50 -2.36 10.75 -0.29
N ALA A 51 -3.67 10.44 -0.35
CA ALA A 51 -4.16 9.16 -0.86
C ALA A 51 -3.91 9.03 -2.37
N VAL A 52 -4.10 10.10 -3.14
CA VAL A 52 -3.80 10.15 -4.57
C VAL A 52 -2.30 9.97 -4.82
N GLU A 53 -1.45 10.71 -4.11
CA GLU A 53 0.01 10.64 -4.25
C GLU A 53 0.55 9.25 -3.94
N THR A 54 0.16 8.67 -2.80
CA THR A 54 0.64 7.35 -2.38
C THR A 54 0.09 6.23 -3.26
N PHE A 55 -1.15 6.34 -3.74
CA PHE A 55 -1.69 5.39 -4.72
C PHE A 55 -0.95 5.46 -6.06
N TYR A 56 -0.68 6.67 -6.57
CA TYR A 56 0.09 6.87 -7.79
C TYR A 56 1.47 6.19 -7.69
N ARG A 57 2.19 6.44 -6.60
CA ARG A 57 3.50 5.80 -6.35
C ARG A 57 3.39 4.27 -6.36
N PHE A 58 2.42 3.71 -5.64
CA PHE A 58 2.19 2.26 -5.60
C PHE A 58 1.85 1.69 -6.99
N ARG A 59 0.93 2.32 -7.72
CA ARG A 59 0.45 1.84 -9.03
C ARG A 59 1.50 1.90 -10.13
N VAL A 60 2.31 2.95 -10.18
CA VAL A 60 3.38 3.06 -11.17
C VAL A 60 4.52 2.12 -10.81
N ALA A 61 4.86 2.01 -9.51
CA ALA A 61 5.87 1.05 -9.07
C ALA A 61 5.48 -0.39 -9.39
N SER A 62 4.22 -0.79 -9.16
CA SER A 62 3.77 -2.17 -9.43
C SER A 62 3.93 -2.58 -10.90
N ALA A 63 3.84 -1.65 -11.85
CA ALA A 63 4.09 -1.88 -13.27
C ALA A 63 5.59 -2.08 -13.60
N SER A 64 6.50 -1.73 -12.68
CA SER A 64 7.95 -1.78 -12.88
C SER A 64 8.64 -2.97 -12.18
N SER A 65 7.88 -3.93 -11.64
CA SER A 65 8.41 -5.09 -10.90
C SER A 65 9.40 -4.70 -9.79
N PRO A 66 8.97 -3.95 -8.76
CA PRO A 66 9.86 -3.44 -7.73
C PRO A 66 10.29 -4.56 -6.76
N PRO A 67 11.42 -4.40 -6.04
CA PRO A 67 11.80 -5.31 -4.97
C PRO A 67 10.67 -5.51 -3.95
N THR A 68 10.58 -6.69 -3.33
CA THR A 68 9.52 -7.02 -2.36
C THR A 68 9.46 -6.01 -1.22
N LEU A 69 10.60 -5.58 -0.69
CA LEU A 69 10.67 -4.58 0.39
C LEU A 69 10.12 -3.22 -0.04
N ILE A 70 10.37 -2.81 -1.29
CA ILE A 70 9.79 -1.59 -1.89
C ILE A 70 8.29 -1.75 -2.04
N THR A 71 7.82 -2.90 -2.53
CA THR A 71 6.39 -3.19 -2.70
C THR A 71 5.65 -3.07 -1.37
N MET A 72 6.15 -3.74 -0.33
CA MET A 72 5.56 -3.72 1.01
C MET A 72 5.55 -2.32 1.61
N ARG A 73 6.64 -1.56 1.39
CA ARG A 73 6.72 -0.18 1.82
C ARG A 73 5.68 0.71 1.14
N LEU A 74 5.61 0.71 -0.19
CA LEU A 74 4.66 1.56 -0.93
C LEU A 74 3.20 1.23 -0.58
N MET A 75 2.90 -0.05 -0.38
CA MET A 75 1.59 -0.49 0.09
C MET A 75 1.31 -0.01 1.52
N ALA A 76 2.29 -0.06 2.44
CA ALA A 76 2.16 0.51 3.79
C ALA A 76 1.84 2.01 3.75
N ASP A 77 2.60 2.78 2.99
CA ASP A 77 2.43 4.23 2.86
C ASP A 77 1.01 4.55 2.34
N PHE A 78 0.55 3.83 1.31
CA PHE A 78 -0.80 3.97 0.78
C PHE A 78 -1.87 3.63 1.82
N LEU A 79 -1.77 2.51 2.53
CA LEU A 79 -2.78 2.12 3.53
C LEU A 79 -2.87 3.11 4.70
N ILE A 80 -1.76 3.77 5.07
CA ILE A 80 -1.77 4.85 6.06
C ILE A 80 -2.51 6.08 5.51
N ALA A 81 -2.24 6.48 4.26
CA ALA A 81 -2.93 7.59 3.62
C ALA A 81 -4.45 7.33 3.52
N VAL A 82 -4.86 6.11 3.18
CA VAL A 82 -6.27 5.69 3.19
C VAL A 82 -6.88 5.81 4.59
N ARG A 83 -6.15 5.36 5.62
CA ARG A 83 -6.61 5.48 7.01
C ARG A 83 -6.85 6.94 7.40
N ARG A 84 -5.95 7.84 7.00
CA ARG A 84 -6.07 9.28 7.21
C ARG A 84 -7.26 9.87 6.45
N ASP A 85 -7.46 9.47 5.20
CA ASP A 85 -8.54 9.97 4.34
C ASP A 85 -9.94 9.53 4.79
N ILE A 86 -10.07 8.31 5.34
CA ILE A 86 -11.38 7.75 5.72
C ILE A 86 -11.84 8.27 7.09
N ALA A 87 -11.01 8.17 8.13
CA ALA A 87 -11.49 8.38 9.50
C ALA A 87 -10.46 8.81 10.56
N TRP A 88 -9.15 8.69 10.32
CA TRP A 88 -8.14 8.97 11.36
C TRP A 88 -7.01 9.87 10.83
N PRO A 89 -7.27 11.16 10.55
CA PRO A 89 -6.27 12.06 9.99
C PRO A 89 -5.03 12.23 10.90
N ALA A 90 -5.21 12.12 12.22
CA ALA A 90 -4.13 12.22 13.21
C ALA A 90 -3.56 10.85 13.64
N THR A 91 -3.63 9.83 12.79
CA THR A 91 -3.12 8.48 13.13
C THR A 91 -1.61 8.48 13.34
N GLU A 92 -1.16 7.89 14.45
CA GLU A 92 0.26 7.65 14.77
C GLU A 92 0.71 6.23 14.39
N ILE A 93 -0.22 5.41 13.89
CA ILE A 93 0.06 4.06 13.40
C ILE A 93 1.04 4.12 12.22
N THR A 94 2.09 3.30 12.28
CA THR A 94 3.17 3.22 11.27
C THR A 94 2.95 2.10 10.25
N GLY A 95 3.78 2.05 9.20
CA GLY A 95 3.74 0.98 8.20
C GLY A 95 3.94 -0.40 8.82
N LEU A 96 4.77 -0.48 9.86
CA LEU A 96 4.98 -1.69 10.65
C LEU A 96 3.69 -2.22 11.25
N HIS A 97 2.87 -1.35 11.82
CA HIS A 97 1.59 -1.77 12.41
C HIS A 97 0.61 -2.22 11.32
N VAL A 98 0.56 -1.52 10.18
CA VAL A 98 -0.40 -1.82 9.11
C VAL A 98 -0.09 -3.13 8.40
N ILE A 99 1.19 -3.38 8.09
CA ILE A 99 1.64 -4.57 7.36
C ILE A 99 2.00 -5.70 8.31
N GLY A 100 2.68 -5.40 9.42
CA GLY A 100 3.20 -6.39 10.36
C GLY A 100 2.12 -7.26 11.02
N MET A 101 0.88 -6.78 11.14
CA MET A 101 -0.26 -7.60 11.59
C MET A 101 -0.55 -8.82 10.70
N ARG A 102 -0.01 -8.85 9.48
CA ARG A 102 -0.21 -9.92 8.49
C ARG A 102 1.03 -10.79 8.28
N ILE A 103 2.14 -10.49 8.95
CA ILE A 103 3.42 -11.22 8.80
C ILE A 103 3.71 -11.94 10.12
N ASN A 104 3.54 -13.27 10.14
CA ASN A 104 3.64 -14.09 11.35
C ASN A 104 5.08 -14.21 11.88
N ASP A 105 6.05 -14.11 10.99
CA ASP A 105 7.49 -14.31 11.20
C ASP A 105 8.28 -13.00 11.13
N LEU A 106 7.62 -11.84 11.29
CA LEU A 106 8.28 -10.53 11.24
C LEU A 106 9.53 -10.39 12.12
N PRO A 107 9.62 -11.00 13.34
CA PRO A 107 10.86 -11.00 14.12
C PRO A 107 12.06 -11.68 13.44
N GLU A 108 11.82 -12.61 12.52
CA GLU A 108 12.83 -13.30 11.73
C GLU A 108 13.29 -12.49 10.49
N HIS A 109 12.59 -11.39 10.19
CA HIS A 109 12.77 -10.53 9.02
C HIS A 109 13.13 -9.07 9.40
N PRO A 110 14.33 -8.81 9.97
CA PRO A 110 14.74 -7.45 10.36
C PRO A 110 14.80 -6.47 9.18
N GLU A 111 15.04 -6.96 7.97
CA GLU A 111 14.99 -6.20 6.72
C GLU A 111 13.60 -5.64 6.43
N MET A 112 12.53 -6.41 6.72
CA MET A 112 11.15 -5.97 6.54
C MET A 112 10.80 -4.85 7.51
N LYS A 113 11.16 -5.02 8.79
CA LYS A 113 10.97 -3.97 9.80
C LYS A 113 11.67 -2.68 9.36
N ARG A 114 12.93 -2.78 8.96
CA ARG A 114 13.72 -1.62 8.51
C ARG A 114 13.07 -0.95 7.29
N ALA A 115 12.61 -1.73 6.31
CA ALA A 115 11.95 -1.20 5.12
C ALA A 115 10.67 -0.40 5.42
N LEU A 116 9.92 -0.82 6.46
CA LEU A 116 8.68 -0.17 6.89
C LEU A 116 8.89 1.07 7.78
N GLU A 117 10.10 1.29 8.31
CA GLU A 117 10.41 2.38 9.25
C GLU A 117 11.29 3.48 8.65
N GLN A 118 12.25 3.15 7.79
CA GLN A 118 13.20 4.13 7.24
C GLN A 118 12.56 5.08 6.22
N PRO A 119 13.17 6.19 5.79
CA PRO A 119 12.65 6.99 4.66
C PRO A 119 12.62 6.20 3.34
N LEU A 120 11.60 6.41 2.49
CA LEU A 120 11.46 5.70 1.21
C LEU A 120 12.69 5.90 0.31
N ALA A 121 13.20 7.12 0.20
CA ALA A 121 14.39 7.42 -0.59
C ALA A 121 15.65 6.66 -0.12
N GLU A 122 15.78 6.41 1.18
CA GLU A 122 16.88 5.60 1.73
C GLU A 122 16.70 4.12 1.40
N LEU A 123 15.46 3.62 1.45
CA LEU A 123 15.14 2.26 1.03
C LEU A 123 15.44 2.04 -0.46
N CYS A 124 15.00 2.95 -1.34
CA CYS A 124 15.29 2.87 -2.77
C CYS A 124 16.80 2.79 -3.04
N ARG A 125 17.60 3.61 -2.34
CA ARG A 125 19.06 3.58 -2.43
C ARG A 125 19.65 2.25 -1.94
N ALA A 126 19.16 1.73 -0.82
CA ALA A 126 19.63 0.47 -0.25
C ALA A 126 19.33 -0.74 -1.16
N GLU A 127 18.16 -0.74 -1.80
CA GLU A 127 17.73 -1.78 -2.73
C GLU A 127 18.29 -1.58 -4.16
N GLY A 128 19.05 -0.51 -4.42
CA GLY A 128 19.55 -0.19 -5.75
C GLY A 128 18.42 0.05 -6.78
N TRP A 129 17.25 0.49 -6.33
CA TRP A 129 16.05 0.65 -7.15
C TRP A 129 15.80 2.13 -7.48
N THR A 130 15.52 2.43 -8.75
CA THR A 130 15.19 3.77 -9.22
C THR A 130 13.67 3.93 -9.29
N PRO A 131 13.07 4.87 -8.53
CA PRO A 131 11.63 5.07 -8.55
C PRO A 131 11.11 5.56 -9.91
N PRO A 132 10.06 4.94 -10.48
CA PRO A 132 9.49 5.34 -11.76
C PRO A 132 8.55 6.55 -11.67
N PHE A 133 8.32 7.07 -10.46
CA PHE A 133 7.39 8.17 -10.18
C PHE A 133 8.08 9.52 -9.93
N ASP A 134 9.42 9.55 -9.92
CA ASP A 134 10.23 10.76 -9.82
C ASP A 134 10.58 11.28 -11.24
N LEU A 135 9.55 11.49 -12.07
CA LEU A 135 9.66 12.00 -13.45
C LEU A 135 10.02 13.49 -13.50
#